data_AF-A0A6J4BXL3-F1
#
_entry.id   AF-A0A6J4BXL3-F1
#
_cell.length_a   1.000
_cell.length_b   1.000
_cell.length_c   1.000
_cell.angle_alpha   90.00
_cell.angle_beta   90.00
_cell.angle_gamma   90.00
#
_symmetry.space_group_name_H-M   'P 1'
#
loop_
_entity.id
_entity.type
_entity.pdbx_description
1 polymer ?
#
loop_
_entity_poly.entity_id
_entity_poly.type
_entity_poly.pdbx_seq_one_letter_code
_entity_poly.pdbx_strand_id
1 'polypeptide(L)'
;MPHASNIVYCDGPDSPHAFDIVPLQPRKGSLDAMCPVCQGRGQWNAEIDLVSFRCKRTACDRCRGAGWVETGNDPVGLPDTEIAPGGYPRWTLRYESADEAPRIDTANLGLSQT
;
A
#
# COMPACT_ATOMS: atom_id res chain seq x y z
N MET A 1 33.18 24.28 6.95
CA MET A 1 33.79 22.95 7.14
C MET A 1 32.78 21.90 6.68
N PRO A 2 33.18 20.87 5.91
CA PRO A 2 32.28 19.76 5.63
C PRO A 2 31.93 19.07 6.96
N HIS A 3 30.65 18.78 7.16
CA HIS A 3 30.22 18.01 8.32
C HIS A 3 30.76 16.58 8.20
N ALA A 4 31.11 15.96 9.34
CA ALA A 4 31.38 14.52 9.36
C ALA A 4 30.13 13.77 8.87
N SER A 5 30.33 12.70 8.09
CA SER A 5 29.24 11.88 7.54
C SER A 5 29.48 10.41 7.86
N ASN A 6 28.42 9.70 8.23
CA ASN A 6 28.42 8.25 8.39
C ASN A 6 27.20 7.67 7.69
N ILE A 7 27.34 7.45 6.38
CA ILE A 7 26.24 7.00 5.51
C ILE A 7 26.11 5.48 5.59
N VAL A 8 24.92 5.02 5.98
CA VAL A 8 24.52 3.62 5.94
C VAL A 8 23.52 3.42 4.81
N TYR A 9 23.75 2.39 4.00
CA TYR A 9 22.81 1.92 2.99
C TYR A 9 22.02 0.75 3.56
N CYS A 10 20.71 0.75 3.33
CA CYS A 10 19.83 -0.33 3.71
C CYS A 10 19.32 -1.01 2.44
N ASP A 11 19.35 -2.34 2.44
CA ASP A 11 18.86 -3.13 1.30
C ASP A 11 17.35 -3.41 1.41
N GLY A 12 16.78 -3.25 2.61
CA GLY A 12 15.39 -3.56 2.88
C GLY A 12 14.88 -3.11 4.25
N PRO A 13 13.59 -3.33 4.52
CA PRO A 13 12.92 -2.99 5.78
C PRO A 13 13.43 -3.76 7.00
N ASP A 14 14.18 -4.84 6.79
CA ASP A 14 14.84 -5.66 7.81
C ASP A 14 16.24 -5.13 8.20
N SER A 15 16.75 -4.12 7.48
CA SER A 15 18.06 -3.52 7.79
C SER A 15 18.03 -2.76 9.13
N PRO A 16 19.12 -2.74 9.92
CA PRO A 16 19.14 -2.17 11.27
C PRO A 16 18.68 -0.70 11.37
N HIS A 17 18.98 0.10 10.34
CA HIS A 17 18.66 1.53 10.30
C HIS A 17 17.49 1.87 9.35
N ALA A 18 16.76 0.85 8.88
CA ALA A 18 15.66 1.00 7.93
C ALA A 18 14.54 1.89 8.47
N PHE A 19 14.34 1.92 9.79
CA PHE A 19 13.23 2.61 10.43
C PHE A 19 13.63 3.75 11.37
N ASP A 20 14.92 4.04 11.48
CA ASP A 20 15.40 5.19 12.22
C ASP A 20 14.74 6.45 11.68
N ILE A 21 14.26 7.31 12.58
CA ILE A 21 13.56 8.58 12.27
C ILE A 21 12.36 8.47 11.31
N VAL A 22 11.85 7.27 11.01
CA VAL A 22 10.64 7.08 10.20
C VAL A 22 9.44 6.96 11.13
N PRO A 23 8.49 7.90 11.16
CA PRO A 23 7.34 7.81 12.06
C PRO A 23 6.38 6.68 11.65
N LEU A 24 5.65 6.15 12.63
CA LEU A 24 4.47 5.32 12.36
C LEU A 24 3.38 6.19 11.72
N GLN A 25 2.72 5.66 10.69
CA GLN A 25 1.62 6.36 10.03
C GLN A 25 0.36 6.28 10.91
N PRO A 26 -0.44 7.36 10.98
CA PRO A 26 -1.73 7.30 11.65
C PRO A 26 -2.62 6.26 10.95
N ARG A 27 -3.34 5.48 11.76
CA ARG A 27 -4.29 4.47 11.26
C ARG A 27 -5.43 5.18 10.52
N LYS A 28 -5.77 4.71 9.31
CA LYS A 28 -6.79 5.36 8.46
C LYS A 28 -8.16 4.68 8.54
N GLY A 29 -8.22 3.36 8.74
CA GLY A 29 -9.46 2.59 8.81
C GLY A 29 -9.60 1.75 10.08
N SER A 30 -10.85 1.44 10.46
CA SER A 30 -11.18 0.56 11.60
C SER A 30 -10.86 -0.91 11.35
N LEU A 31 -10.78 -1.32 10.08
CA LEU A 31 -10.46 -2.68 9.62
C LEU A 31 -9.05 -2.80 9.03
N ASP A 32 -8.25 -1.74 9.13
CA ASP A 32 -6.86 -1.73 8.69
C ASP A 32 -5.99 -2.49 9.68
N ALA A 33 -5.22 -3.46 9.18
CA ALA A 33 -4.15 -4.08 9.92
C ALA A 33 -2.81 -3.41 9.62
N MET A 34 -1.91 -3.44 10.59
CA MET A 34 -0.55 -2.94 10.40
C MET A 34 0.16 -3.77 9.32
N CYS A 35 0.83 -3.10 8.38
CA CYS A 35 1.60 -3.82 7.37
C CYS A 35 2.72 -4.64 8.05
N PRO A 36 2.82 -5.96 7.82
CA PRO A 36 3.81 -6.80 8.50
C PRO A 36 5.25 -6.53 8.04
N VAL A 37 5.42 -5.91 6.86
CA VAL A 37 6.74 -5.63 6.26
C VAL A 37 7.33 -4.33 6.81
N CYS A 38 6.58 -3.23 6.71
CA CYS A 38 7.05 -1.91 7.17
C CYS A 38 6.58 -1.55 8.58
N GLN A 39 5.89 -2.47 9.26
CA GLN A 39 5.42 -2.33 10.63
C GLN A 39 4.66 -1.02 10.88
N GLY A 40 3.78 -0.62 9.96
CA GLY A 40 2.99 0.62 10.13
C GLY A 40 3.64 1.90 9.63
N ARG A 41 4.88 1.88 9.14
CA ARG A 41 5.63 3.10 8.77
C ARG A 41 5.43 3.54 7.32
N GLY A 42 5.00 2.63 6.45
CA GLY A 42 4.74 2.87 5.03
C GLY A 42 6.00 3.01 4.17
N GLN A 43 7.11 3.42 4.76
CA GLN A 43 8.39 3.65 4.10
C GLN A 43 9.53 3.17 4.99
N TRP A 44 10.72 3.05 4.41
CA TRP A 44 11.96 2.72 5.09
C TRP A 44 13.13 3.51 4.46
N ASN A 45 14.20 3.72 5.20
CA ASN A 45 15.39 4.43 4.72
C ASN A 45 16.18 3.53 3.78
N ALA A 46 16.42 3.95 2.54
CA ALA A 46 17.38 3.31 1.63
C ALA A 46 18.82 3.79 1.92
N GLU A 47 18.95 5.03 2.39
CA GLU A 47 20.20 5.66 2.80
C GLU A 47 19.92 6.52 4.03
N ILE A 48 20.78 6.47 5.05
CA ILE A 48 20.73 7.38 6.19
C ILE A 48 22.13 7.75 6.65
N ASP A 49 22.38 9.05 6.82
CA ASP A 49 23.57 9.55 7.51
C ASP A 49 23.31 9.59 9.01
N LEU A 50 24.04 8.78 9.78
CA LEU A 50 23.89 8.70 11.24
C LEU A 50 24.41 9.93 11.99
N VAL A 51 25.14 10.83 11.32
CA VAL A 51 25.60 12.09 11.94
C VAL A 51 24.56 13.19 11.76
N SER A 52 24.06 13.40 10.54
CA SER A 52 23.11 14.47 10.24
C SER A 52 21.65 14.06 10.23
N PHE A 53 21.36 12.75 10.30
CA PHE A 53 20.03 12.16 10.15
C PHE A 53 19.33 12.49 8.82
N ARG A 54 20.08 12.95 7.81
CA ARG A 54 19.58 13.08 6.44
C ARG A 54 19.43 11.68 5.84
N CYS A 55 18.31 11.44 5.16
CA CYS A 55 18.01 10.13 4.61
C CYS A 55 17.34 10.22 3.24
N LYS A 56 17.47 9.13 2.48
CA LYS A 56 16.63 8.82 1.31
C LYS A 56 15.72 7.67 1.71
N ARG A 57 14.44 7.77 1.36
CA ARG A 57 13.42 6.80 1.74
C ARG A 57 12.81 6.16 0.52
N THR A 58 12.43 4.90 0.69
CA THR A 58 11.71 4.11 -0.30
C THR A 58 10.36 3.71 0.28
N ALA A 59 9.31 3.77 -0.55
CA ALA A 59 7.99 3.30 -0.16
C ALA A 59 7.99 1.77 -0.02
N CYS A 60 7.22 1.26 0.93
CA CYS A 60 7.02 -0.18 1.08
C CYS A 60 6.17 -0.71 -0.07
N ASP A 61 6.67 -1.69 -0.83
CA ASP A 61 5.96 -2.26 -1.98
C ASP A 61 4.65 -2.95 -1.59
N ARG A 62 4.60 -3.54 -0.39
CA ARG A 62 3.41 -4.27 0.08
C ARG A 62 2.22 -3.36 0.35
N CYS A 63 2.43 -2.27 1.08
CA CYS A 63 1.35 -1.32 1.43
C CYS A 63 1.37 -0.05 0.58
N ARG A 64 2.25 0.03 -0.42
CA ARG A 64 2.43 1.16 -1.33
C ARG A 64 2.55 2.52 -0.62
N GLY A 65 3.27 2.56 0.50
CA GLY A 65 3.44 3.80 1.28
C GLY A 65 2.39 4.03 2.37
N ALA A 66 1.31 3.24 2.44
CA ALA A 66 0.23 3.49 3.39
C ALA A 66 0.58 3.16 4.85
N GLY A 67 1.48 2.20 5.09
CA GLY A 67 1.78 1.66 6.41
C GLY A 67 0.77 0.62 6.92
N TRP A 68 -0.44 0.67 6.37
CA TRP A 68 -1.56 -0.17 6.73
C TRP A 68 -2.03 -0.98 5.53
N VAL A 69 -2.62 -2.14 5.78
CA VAL A 69 -3.22 -3.02 4.78
C VAL A 69 -4.67 -3.22 5.18
N GLU A 70 -5.60 -2.97 4.27
CA GLU A 70 -7.01 -3.26 4.48
C GLU A 70 -7.17 -4.77 4.66
N THR A 71 -7.76 -5.18 5.79
CA THR A 71 -8.01 -6.60 6.11
C THR A 71 -9.50 -6.93 6.18
N GLY A 72 -10.36 -6.01 5.72
CA GLY A 72 -11.77 -6.29 5.57
C GLY A 72 -12.01 -7.33 4.48
N ASN A 73 -12.81 -8.33 4.79
CA ASN A 73 -13.44 -9.20 3.78
C ASN A 73 -14.74 -8.58 3.27
N ASP A 74 -14.87 -7.25 3.37
CA ASP A 74 -16.04 -6.55 2.91
C ASP A 74 -16.18 -6.80 1.41
N PRO A 75 -17.39 -7.10 0.94
CA PRO A 75 -17.57 -7.40 -0.46
C PRO A 75 -17.24 -6.17 -1.31
N VAL A 76 -16.49 -6.39 -2.39
CA VAL A 76 -16.09 -5.36 -3.34
C VAL A 76 -17.27 -5.06 -4.26
N GLY A 77 -17.69 -3.80 -4.29
CA GLY A 77 -18.72 -3.33 -5.22
C GLY A 77 -18.13 -3.15 -6.62
N LEU A 78 -18.51 -4.01 -7.55
CA LEU A 78 -18.18 -3.91 -8.96
C LEU A 78 -19.31 -3.21 -9.72
N PRO A 79 -19.02 -2.20 -10.55
CA PRO A 79 -20.00 -1.62 -11.45
C PRO A 79 -20.53 -2.69 -12.41
N ASP A 80 -21.85 -2.84 -12.48
CA ASP A 80 -22.52 -3.79 -13.37
C ASP A 80 -23.73 -3.11 -14.04
N THR A 81 -24.29 -3.76 -15.07
CA THR A 81 -25.47 -3.28 -15.77
C THR A 81 -26.51 -4.38 -15.89
N GLU A 82 -27.69 -4.14 -15.33
CA GLU A 82 -28.82 -5.05 -15.44
C GLU A 82 -29.93 -4.45 -16.28
N ILE A 83 -30.74 -5.29 -16.92
CA ILE A 83 -31.95 -4.86 -17.60
C ILE A 83 -33.05 -4.66 -16.56
N ALA A 84 -33.54 -3.43 -16.44
CA ALA A 84 -34.65 -3.11 -15.55
C ALA A 84 -35.96 -3.74 -16.05
N PRO A 85 -37.01 -3.87 -15.20
CA PRO A 85 -38.30 -4.44 -15.62
C PRO A 85 -38.95 -3.76 -16.83
N GLY A 86 -38.56 -2.52 -17.15
CA GLY A 86 -39.00 -1.77 -18.33
C GLY A 86 -38.14 -1.98 -19.59
N GLY A 87 -37.17 -2.91 -19.60
CA GLY A 87 -36.37 -3.27 -20.77
C GLY A 87 -35.18 -2.35 -21.08
N TYR A 88 -34.87 -1.37 -20.22
CA TYR A 88 -33.71 -0.49 -20.39
C TYR A 88 -32.55 -0.88 -19.46
N PRO A 89 -31.29 -0.63 -19.88
CA PRO A 89 -30.13 -0.88 -19.03
C PRO A 89 -30.10 0.08 -17.83
N ARG A 90 -29.76 -0.44 -16.66
CA ARG A 90 -29.61 0.32 -15.41
C ARG A 90 -28.28 -0.05 -14.77
N TRP A 91 -27.50 0.97 -14.42
CA TRP A 91 -26.31 0.82 -13.60
C TRP A 91 -26.66 0.25 -12.23
N THR A 92 -25.96 -0.79 -11.82
CA THR A 92 -26.08 -1.41 -10.51
C THR A 92 -24.67 -1.67 -9.93
N LEU A 93 -24.62 -2.04 -8.67
CA LEU A 93 -23.39 -2.49 -8.01
C LEU A 93 -23.57 -3.96 -7.65
N ARG A 94 -22.73 -4.82 -8.24
CA ARG A 94 -22.62 -6.23 -7.84
C ARG A 94 -21.59 -6.33 -6.73
N TYR A 95 -21.94 -6.97 -5.63
CA TYR A 95 -21.03 -7.18 -4.51
C TYR A 95 -20.42 -8.58 -4.63
N GLU A 96 -19.10 -8.65 -4.78
CA GLU A 96 -18.34 -9.91 -4.80
C GLU A 96 -17.47 -10.04 -3.55
N SER A 97 -17.16 -11.27 -3.13
CA SER A 97 -16.22 -11.46 -2.03
C SER A 97 -14.83 -10.94 -2.43
N ALA A 98 -14.10 -10.36 -1.48
CA ALA A 98 -12.76 -9.81 -1.74
C ALA A 98 -11.75 -10.86 -2.27
N ASP A 99 -11.98 -12.14 -1.97
CA ASP A 99 -11.16 -13.27 -2.48
C ASP A 99 -11.48 -13.66 -3.92
N GLU A 100 -12.73 -13.42 -4.39
CA GLU A 100 -13.17 -13.69 -5.76
C GLU A 100 -12.99 -12.50 -6.69
N ALA A 101 -12.88 -11.29 -6.14
CA ALA A 101 -12.64 -10.10 -6.93
C ALA A 101 -11.33 -10.23 -7.72
N PRO A 102 -11.35 -10.05 -9.05
CA PRO A 102 -10.15 -10.20 -9.87
C PRO A 102 -9.08 -9.22 -9.39
N ARG A 103 -7.89 -9.73 -9.06
CA ARG A 103 -6.73 -8.90 -8.72
C ARG A 103 -6.45 -7.98 -9.90
N ILE A 104 -6.61 -6.68 -9.68
CA ILE A 104 -6.26 -5.67 -10.69
C ILE A 104 -4.73 -5.66 -10.81
N ASP A 105 -4.23 -6.32 -11.85
CA ASP A 105 -2.83 -6.27 -12.20
C ASP A 105 -2.49 -4.86 -12.69
N THR A 106 -1.81 -4.08 -11.84
CA THR A 106 -1.34 -2.73 -12.19
C THR A 106 -0.30 -2.71 -13.32
N ALA A 107 0.29 -3.85 -13.68
CA ALA A 107 1.16 -3.96 -14.86
C ALA A 107 0.36 -4.08 -16.17
N ASN A 108 -0.89 -4.55 -16.09
CA ASN A 108 -1.80 -4.70 -17.23
C ASN A 108 -3.08 -3.89 -16.98
N LEU A 109 -2.96 -2.57 -17.03
CA LEU A 109 -4.12 -1.69 -17.16
C LEU A 109 -4.85 -2.01 -18.48
N GLY A 110 -5.90 -2.84 -18.41
CA GLY A 110 -7.00 -2.71 -19.37
C GLY A 110 -7.49 -3.93 -20.14
N LEU A 111 -7.19 -5.18 -19.77
CA LEU A 111 -7.87 -6.32 -20.42
C LEU A 111 -8.25 -7.40 -19.41
N SER A 112 -9.54 -7.44 -19.05
CA SER A 112 -10.16 -8.65 -18.53
C SER A 112 -9.93 -9.76 -19.56
N GLN A 113 -9.14 -10.78 -19.20
CA GLN A 113 -9.01 -11.98 -20.02
C GLN A 113 -10.33 -12.75 -19.89
N THR A 114 -11.08 -12.76 -20.99
CA THR A 114 -12.27 -13.59 -21.24
C THR A 114 -11.96 -15.07 -21.17
#